data_AF-A0A354DM33-F1
#
_entry.id   AF-A0A354DM33-F1
#
_cell.length_a   1.000
_cell.length_b   1.000
_cell.length_c   1.000
_cell.angle_alpha   90.00
_cell.angle_beta   90.00
_cell.angle_gamma   90.00
#
_symmetry.space_group_name_H-M   'P 1'
#
loop_
_entity.id
_entity.type
_entity.pdbx_description
1 polymer ?
#
loop_
_entity_poly.entity_id
_entity_poly.type
_entity_poly.pdbx_seq_one_letter_code
_entity_poly.pdbx_strand_id
1 'polypeptide(L)' 'MNEILAHPILVSVVLLLLLLQGIFIFNDAQKNGEKYPWLWGLFGLLNVPGSLIVYLLVTRVFRKRKS' A
#
# COMPACT_ATOMS: atom_id res chain seq x y z
N MET A 1 -20.57 -17.21 -12.29
CA MET A 1 -19.12 -17.15 -12.57
C MET A 1 -18.75 -16.19 -13.72
N ASN A 2 -19.69 -15.41 -14.29
CA ASN A 2 -19.40 -14.44 -15.37
C ASN A 2 -19.66 -12.96 -14.98
N GLU A 3 -20.00 -12.67 -13.73
CA GLU A 3 -20.34 -11.28 -13.34
C GLU A 3 -19.10 -10.41 -13.10
N ILE A 4 -17.94 -11.02 -12.86
CA ILE A 4 -16.68 -10.31 -12.67
C ILE A 4 -16.18 -9.66 -13.99
N LEU A 5 -16.59 -10.20 -15.14
CA LEU A 5 -16.28 -9.63 -16.46
C LEU A 5 -17.25 -8.51 -16.89
N ALA A 6 -18.35 -8.29 -16.15
CA ALA A 6 -19.47 -7.48 -16.62
C ALA A 6 -19.26 -5.96 -16.48
N HIS A 7 -18.29 -5.51 -15.68
CA HIS A 7 -18.12 -4.08 -15.40
C HIS A 7 -16.66 -3.62 -15.60
N PRO A 8 -16.19 -3.50 -16.86
CA PRO A 8 -14.86 -2.96 -17.17
C PRO A 8 -14.65 -1.55 -16.56
N ILE A 9 -15.73 -0.80 -16.39
CA ILE A 9 -15.74 0.50 -15.71
C ILE A 9 -15.35 0.35 -14.24
N LEU A 10 -15.87 -0.65 -13.53
CA LEU A 10 -15.60 -0.90 -12.11
C LEU A 10 -14.13 -1.25 -11.88
N VAL A 11 -13.56 -2.11 -12.72
CA VAL A 11 -12.13 -2.47 -12.66
C VAL A 11 -11.26 -1.23 -12.89
N SER A 12 -11.62 -0.39 -13.86
CA SER A 12 -10.89 0.84 -14.16
C SER A 12 -10.95 1.84 -13.01
N VAL A 13 -12.11 1.97 -12.37
CA VAL A 13 -12.31 2.83 -11.19
C VAL A 13 -11.49 2.31 -10.00
N VAL A 14 -11.52 1.00 -9.73
CA VAL A 14 -10.74 0.40 -8.64
C VAL A 14 -9.24 0.61 -8.86
N LEU A 15 -8.75 0.48 -10.10
CA LEU A 15 -7.35 0.71 -10.43
C LEU A 15 -6.95 2.18 -10.20
N LEU A 16 -7.79 3.13 -10.62
CA LEU A 16 -7.58 4.56 -10.36
C LEU A 16 -7.57 4.89 -8.86
N LEU A 17 -8.47 4.28 -8.10
CA LEU A 17 -8.54 4.45 -6.65
C LEU A 17 -7.30 3.88 -5.95
N LEU A 18 -6.79 2.72 -6.37
CA LEU A 18 -5.55 2.14 -5.86
C LEU A 18 -4.33 3.02 -6.16
N LEU A 19 -4.27 3.60 -7.36
CA LEU A 19 -3.20 4.53 -7.74
C LEU A 19 -3.26 5.83 -6.92
N LEU A 20 -4.45 6.43 -6.80
CA LEU A 20 -4.68 7.60 -5.96
C LEU A 20 -4.32 7.33 -4.50
N GLN A 21 -4.72 6.17 -3.96
CA GLN A 21 -4.38 5.73 -2.61
C GLN A 21 -2.86 5.62 -2.42
N GLY A 22 -2.15 4.98 -3.34
CA GLY A 22 -0.69 4.86 -3.30
C GLY A 22 0.02 6.22 -3.37
N ILE A 23 -0.44 7.14 -4.24
CA ILE A 23 0.11 8.50 -4.39
C ILE A 23 -0.14 9.32 -3.12
N PHE A 24 -1.33 9.21 -2.53
CA PHE A 24 -1.67 9.95 -1.31
C PHE A 24 -0.80 9.52 -0.14
N ILE A 25 -0.63 8.20 0.05
CA ILE A 25 0.23 7.63 1.10
C ILE A 25 1.71 7.96 0.86
N PHE A 26 2.16 7.95 -0.41
CA PHE A 26 3.51 8.38 -0.76
C PHE A 26 3.75 9.85 -0.38
N ASN A 27 2.80 10.73 -0.70
CA ASN A 27 2.90 12.15 -0.39
C ASN A 27 2.83 12.42 1.12
N ASP A 28 1.98 11.68 1.83
CA ASP A 28 1.87 11.74 3.29
C ASP A 28 3.17 11.29 3.97
N ALA A 29 3.73 10.14 3.58
CA ALA A 29 5.01 9.65 4.09
C ALA A 29 6.17 10.61 3.76
N GLN A 30 6.14 11.25 2.59
CA GLN A 30 7.13 12.25 2.21
C GLN A 30 7.04 13.50 3.08
N LYS A 31 5.83 13.97 3.39
CA LYS A 31 5.59 15.09 4.31
C LYS A 31 5.98 14.77 5.75
N ASN A 32 5.80 13.52 6.18
CA ASN A 32 6.17 13.05 7.51
C ASN A 32 7.67 12.78 7.69
N GLY A 33 8.49 13.00 6.64
CA GLY A 33 9.95 12.89 6.74
C GLY A 33 10.44 11.44 6.86
N GLU A 34 9.64 10.47 6.41
CA GLU A 34 10.02 9.06 6.39
C GLU A 34 11.24 8.85 5.48
N LYS A 35 12.23 8.06 5.91
CA LYS A 35 13.46 7.80 5.12
C LYS A 35 13.18 7.09 3.79
N TYR A 36 12.04 6.41 3.68
CA TYR A 36 11.68 5.58 2.52
C TYR A 36 10.20 5.78 2.11
N PRO A 37 9.82 6.95 1.60
CA PRO A 37 8.42 7.26 1.27
C PRO A 37 7.87 6.38 0.14
N TRP A 38 8.74 5.91 -0.76
CA TRP A 38 8.39 4.96 -1.82
C TRP A 38 7.90 3.60 -1.31
N LEU A 39 8.35 3.15 -0.12
CA LEU A 39 7.86 1.93 0.51
C LEU A 39 6.40 2.10 0.93
N TRP A 40 6.03 3.27 1.45
CA TRP A 40 4.67 3.58 1.88
C TRP A 40 3.69 3.62 0.70
N GLY A 41 4.09 4.20 -0.43
CA GLY A 41 3.30 4.13 -1.67
C GLY A 41 3.11 2.68 -2.18
N LEU A 42 4.16 1.86 -2.12
CA LEU A 42 4.12 0.44 -2.48
C LEU A 42 3.21 -0.37 -1.54
N PHE A 43 3.18 -0.06 -0.24
CA PHE A 43 2.26 -0.67 0.71
C PHE A 43 0.80 -0.25 0.51
N GLY A 44 0.56 0.99 0.08
CA GLY A 44 -0.77 1.43 -0.34
C GLY A 44 -1.32 0.58 -1.50
N LEU A 45 -0.47 0.27 -2.48
CA LEU A 45 -0.79 -0.57 -3.64
C LEU A 45 -0.95 -2.07 -3.31
N LEU A 46 -0.25 -2.57 -2.28
CA LEU A 46 -0.21 -3.99 -1.92
C LEU A 46 -1.30 -4.43 -0.93
N ASN A 47 -2.23 -3.55 -0.54
CA ASN A 47 -3.20 -3.79 0.52
C ASN A 47 -4.38 -4.71 0.13
N VAL A 48 -4.11 -5.93 -0.35
CA VAL A 48 -5.01 -7.10 -0.35
C VAL A 48 -4.13 -8.37 -0.44
N PRO A 49 -3.97 -9.25 0.57
CA PRO A 49 -4.36 -9.20 1.98
C PRO A 49 -3.19 -8.72 2.87
N GLY A 50 -3.37 -7.58 3.55
CA GLY A 50 -2.31 -6.84 4.25
C GLY A 50 -1.73 -7.47 5.52
N SER A 51 -2.26 -8.59 6.01
CA SER A 51 -1.85 -9.18 7.31
C SER A 51 -0.41 -9.70 7.31
N LEU A 52 0.05 -10.30 6.21
CA LEU A 52 1.41 -10.84 6.09
C LEU A 52 2.49 -9.74 6.09
N ILE A 53 2.13 -8.59 5.53
CA ILE A 53 3.01 -7.44 5.34
C ILE A 53 3.17 -6.65 6.64
N VAL A 54 2.08 -6.47 7.40
CA VAL A 54 2.15 -5.89 8.77
C VAL A 54 3.06 -6.72 9.66
N TYR A 55 2.94 -8.05 9.62
CA TYR A 55 3.80 -8.95 10.39
C TYR A 55 5.29 -8.78 10.04
N LEU A 56 5.64 -8.77 8.76
CA LEU A 56 7.03 -8.63 8.32
C LEU A 56 7.62 -7.24 8.60
N LEU A 57 6.81 -6.17 8.51
CA LEU A 57 7.21 -4.80 8.85
C LEU A 57 7.47 -4.63 10.34
N VAL A 58 6.52 -5.04 11.20
CA VAL A 58 6.71 -4.98 12.66
C VAL A 58 7.97 -5.75 13.04
N THR A 59 8.17 -6.91 12.44
CA THR A 59 9.32 -7.78 12.73
C THR A 59 10.65 -7.21 12.21
N ARG A 60 10.67 -6.45 11.11
CA ARG A 60 11.91 -5.89 10.53
C ARG A 60 12.23 -4.45 10.97
N VAL A 61 11.22 -3.61 11.21
CA VAL A 61 11.38 -2.19 11.58
C VAL A 61 11.64 -2.03 13.08
N PHE A 62 11.00 -2.82 13.95
CA PHE A 62 11.26 -2.75 15.40
C PHE A 62 12.54 -3.49 15.83
N ARG A 63 13.22 -4.20 14.93
CA ARG A 63 14.45 -4.94 15.23
C ARG A 63 15.72 -4.14 14.97
N LYS A 64 15.75 -2.86 15.38
CA LYS A 64 17.01 -2.18 15.71
C LYS A 64 16.81 -1.28 16.92
N ARG A 65 17.11 -1.83 18.10
CA ARG A 65 18.05 -1.30 19.11
C ARG A 65 18.05 -2.20 20.35
N LYS A 66 18.89 -3.23 20.32
CA LYS A 66 19.64 -3.70 21.49
C LYS A 66 21.09 -3.68 20.99
N SER A 67 21.71 -2.52 21.19
CA SER A 67 22.81 -2.29 22.14
C SER A 67 23.98 -3.18 21.80
#